data_AF-A0A947N5V2-F1
#
_entry.id   AF-A0A947N5V2-F1
#
_cell.length_a   1.000
_cell.length_b   1.000
_cell.length_c   1.000
_cell.angle_alpha   90.00
_cell.angle_beta   90.00
_cell.angle_gamma   90.00
#
_symmetry.space_group_name_H-M   'P 1'
#
loop_
_entity.id
_entity.type
_entity.pdbx_description
1 polymer ?
#
loop_
_entity_poly.entity_id
_entity_poly.type
_entity_poly.pdbx_seq_one_letter_code
_entity_poly.pdbx_strand_id
1 'polypeptide(L)' 'MTELRRESVLPGRYRHYKGGEYYVYEVATHSETEELVVVYRPLYGEAALWVRPLAMFTEVIEFEGKL' A
#
# COMPACT_ATOMS: atom_id res chain seq x y z
N MET A 1 15.51 11.60 -2.40
CA MET A 1 15.12 10.68 -1.31
C MET A 1 13.82 11.19 -0.73
N THR A 2 12.70 10.56 -1.07
CA THR A 2 11.41 10.92 -0.48
C THR A 2 11.36 10.34 0.93
N GLU A 3 11.09 11.17 1.92
CA GLU A 3 10.94 10.73 3.31
C GLU A 3 9.61 9.96 3.43
N LEU A 4 9.67 8.71 3.90
CA LEU A 4 8.48 7.90 4.13
C LEU A 4 7.78 8.38 5.39
N ARG A 5 6.53 8.83 5.25
CA ARG A 5 5.71 9.31 6.37
C ARG A 5 4.36 8.61 6.33
N ARG A 6 3.70 8.55 7.49
CA ARG A 6 2.35 7.97 7.63
C ARG A 6 1.35 8.65 6.70
N GLU A 7 1.53 9.93 6.46
CA GLU A 7 0.69 10.74 5.58
C GLU A 7 0.97 10.51 4.07
N SER A 8 1.96 9.68 3.72
CA SER A 8 2.30 9.34 2.32
C SER A 8 1.21 8.53 1.62
N VAL A 9 0.32 7.88 2.36
CA VAL A 9 -0.82 7.12 1.83
C VAL A 9 -2.06 7.54 2.59
N LEU A 10 -3.10 7.92 1.85
CA LEU A 10 -4.39 8.31 2.43
C LEU A 10 -5.37 7.13 2.38
N PRO A 11 -6.31 7.04 3.33
CA PRO A 11 -7.40 6.07 3.22
C PRO A 11 -8.20 6.27 1.93
N GLY A 12 -8.61 5.19 1.29
CA GLY A 12 -9.41 5.26 0.07
C GLY A 12 -9.23 4.11 -0.91
N ARG A 13 -9.81 4.26 -2.10
CA ARG A 13 -9.72 3.27 -3.17
C ARG A 13 -8.47 3.51 -4.02
N TYR A 14 -7.70 2.45 -4.19
CA TYR A 14 -6.49 2.39 -5.01
C TYR A 14 -6.66 1.35 -6.11
N ARG A 15 -5.97 1.53 -7.23
CA ARG A 15 -5.96 0.58 -8.33
C ARG A 15 -4.54 0.07 -8.56
N HIS A 16 -4.36 -1.24 -8.53
CA HIS A 16 -3.16 -1.90 -8.99
C HIS A 16 -2.95 -1.65 -10.49
N TYR A 17 -1.70 -1.53 -10.92
CA TYR A 17 -1.39 -1.49 -12.35
C TYR A 17 -1.86 -2.77 -13.09
N LYS A 18 -1.95 -3.92 -12.39
CA LYS A 18 -2.50 -5.18 -12.95
C LYS A 18 -4.04 -5.24 -12.99
N GLY A 19 -4.75 -4.14 -12.70
CA GLY A 19 -6.21 -4.04 -12.85
C GLY A 19 -7.05 -4.38 -11.62
N GLY A 20 -6.45 -4.84 -10.51
CA GLY A 20 -7.17 -5.07 -9.25
C GLY A 20 -7.40 -3.78 -8.45
N GLU A 21 -8.55 -3.63 -7.80
CA GLU A 21 -8.81 -2.52 -6.88
C GLU A 21 -8.63 -2.94 -5.43
N TYR A 22 -8.15 -2.02 -4.60
CA TYR A 22 -7.98 -2.20 -3.16
C TYR A 22 -8.60 -1.03 -2.41
N TYR A 23 -8.99 -1.27 -1.17
CA TYR A 23 -9.29 -0.21 -0.22
C TYR A 23 -8.18 -0.15 0.82
N VAL A 24 -7.53 1.00 0.96
CA VAL A 24 -6.57 1.32 2.01
C VAL A 24 -7.33 1.92 3.19
N TYR A 25 -7.08 1.39 4.38
CA TYR A 25 -7.69 1.86 5.63
C TYR A 25 -6.85 2.92 6.30
N GLU A 26 -5.55 2.65 6.52
CA GLU A 26 -4.65 3.51 7.29
C GLU A 26 -3.20 3.04 7.09
N VAL A 27 -2.24 3.87 7.48
CA VAL A 27 -0.86 3.45 7.78
C VAL A 27 -0.75 3.15 9.28
N ALA A 28 -0.23 1.97 9.63
CA ALA A 28 0.02 1.54 10.99
C ALA A 28 1.54 1.39 11.25
N THR A 29 1.90 1.22 12.51
CA THR A 29 3.28 0.90 12.95
C THR A 29 3.32 -0.56 13.36
N HIS A 30 4.25 -1.32 12.78
CA HIS A 30 4.49 -2.71 13.15
C HIS A 30 5.14 -2.74 14.54
N SER A 31 4.52 -3.41 15.51
CA SER A 31 4.94 -3.33 16.93
C SER A 31 6.36 -3.85 17.20
N GLU A 32 6.78 -4.87 16.47
CA GLU A 32 8.04 -5.58 16.70
C GLU A 32 9.22 -4.95 15.97
N THR A 33 8.98 -4.25 14.86
CA THR A 33 10.02 -3.70 14.00
C THR A 33 9.98 -2.17 13.90
N GLU A 34 8.93 -1.55 14.42
CA GLU A 34 8.62 -0.11 14.31
C GLU A 34 8.45 0.38 12.86
N GLU A 35 8.39 -0.53 11.88
CA GLU A 35 8.21 -0.18 10.47
C GLU A 35 6.80 0.31 10.18
N LEU A 36 6.68 1.28 9.28
CA LEU A 36 5.39 1.73 8.77
C LEU A 36 4.84 0.70 7.77
N VAL A 37 3.58 0.32 7.95
CA VAL A 37 2.86 -0.63 7.09
C VAL A 37 1.52 -0.05 6.65
N VAL A 38 1.09 -0.36 5.42
CA VAL A 38 -0.23 -0.01 4.89
C VAL A 38 -1.20 -1.13 5.19
N VAL A 39 -2.32 -0.83 5.84
CA VAL A 39 -3.42 -1.75 6.09
C VAL A 39 -4.45 -1.63 4.97
N TYR A 40 -4.69 -2.70 4.21
CA TYR A 40 -5.57 -2.66 3.04
C TYR A 40 -6.27 -3.98 2.78
N ARG A 41 -7.30 -3.98 1.93
CA ARG A 41 -7.88 -5.23 1.40
C ARG A 41 -8.16 -5.15 -0.11
N PRO A 42 -8.05 -6.25 -0.85
CA PRO A 42 -8.62 -6.37 -2.19
C PRO A 42 -10.13 -6.14 -2.18
N LEU A 43 -10.63 -5.49 -3.23
CA LEU A 43 -12.07 -5.36 -3.51
C LEU A 43 -12.56 -6.48 -4.44
N TYR A 44 -11.85 -7.60 -4.44
CA TYR A 44 -12.09 -8.79 -5.26
C TYR A 44 -11.67 -10.06 -4.49
N GLY A 45 -12.10 -11.23 -4.96
CA GLY A 45 -11.79 -12.51 -4.32
C GLY A 45 -12.27 -12.57 -2.87
N GLU A 46 -11.51 -13.21 -2.00
CA GLU A 46 -11.84 -13.37 -0.57
C GLU A 46 -11.80 -12.06 0.23
N ALA A 47 -11.30 -10.96 -0.35
CA ALA A 47 -11.24 -9.64 0.27
C ALA A 47 -10.62 -9.62 1.69
N ALA A 48 -9.65 -10.51 1.94
CA ALA A 48 -8.93 -10.59 3.21
C ALA A 48 -8.18 -9.29 3.53
N LEU A 49 -7.95 -9.03 4.82
CA LEU A 49 -7.20 -7.87 5.29
C LEU A 49 -5.70 -8.18 5.28
N TRP A 50 -4.91 -7.29 4.70
CA TRP A 50 -3.47 -7.42 4.54
C TRP A 50 -2.73 -6.22 5.12
N VAL A 51 -1.46 -6.46 5.47
CA VAL A 51 -0.48 -5.42 5.76
C VAL A 51 0.70 -5.54 4.78
N ARG A 52 1.27 -4.41 4.36
CA ARG A 52 2.48 -4.37 3.52
C ARG A 52 3.38 -3.22 3.95
N PRO A 53 4.72 -3.37 3.95
CA PRO A 53 5.62 -2.26 4.24
C PRO A 53 5.33 -1.03 3.38
N LEU A 54 5.27 0.15 4.00
CA LEU A 54 4.94 1.41 3.34
C LEU A 54 5.90 1.67 2.17
N ALA A 55 7.21 1.45 2.40
CA ALA A 55 8.24 1.60 1.38
C ALA A 55 7.93 0.82 0.09
N MET A 56 7.53 -0.45 0.25
CA MET A 56 7.17 -1.33 -0.87
C MET A 56 5.81 -1.00 -1.49
N PHE A 57 4.90 -0.42 -0.71
CA PHE A 57 3.58 -0.04 -1.20
C PHE A 57 3.66 1.23 -2.07
N THR A 58 4.50 2.19 -1.69
CA THR A 58 4.72 3.46 -2.42
C THR A 58 5.84 3.37 -3.45
N GLU A 59 6.42 2.20 -3.64
CA GLU A 59 7.51 2.01 -4.59
C GLU A 59 7.02 2.27 -6.02
N VAL A 60 7.70 3.17 -6.72
CA VAL A 60 7.47 3.41 -8.14
C VAL A 60 8.25 2.36 -8.90
N ILE A 61 7.54 1.49 -9.61
CA ILE A 61 8.13 0.49 -10.49
C ILE A 61 7.83 0.84 -11.94
N GLU A 62 8.82 0.69 -12.81
CA GLU A 62 8.62 0.77 -14.24
C GLU A 62 7.85 -0.48 -14.70
N PHE A 63 6.69 -0.28 -15.32
CA PHE A 63 5.86 -1.36 -15.87
C PHE A 63 5.67 -1.12 -17.37
N GLU A 64 6.12 -2.06 -18.20
CA GLU A 64 6.06 -1.99 -19.68
C GLU A 64 6.69 -0.73 -20.31
N GLY A 65 7.85 -0.29 -19.79
CA GLY A 65 8.55 0.88 -20.32
C GLY A 65 7.95 2.22 -19.90
N LYS A 66 7.03 2.21 -18.93
CA LYS A 66 6.39 3.41 -18.37
C LYS A 66 6.55 3.40 -16.84
N LEU A 67 7.06 4.52 -16.32
CA LEU A 67 7.04 4.86 -14.89
C LEU A 67 5.63 5.26 -14.44
#